data_AF-J2WLZ5-F1
#
_entry.id   AF-J2WLZ5-F1
#
_cell.length_a   1.000
_cell.length_b   1.000
_cell.length_c   1.000
_cell.angle_alpha   90.00
_cell.angle_beta   90.00
_cell.angle_gamma   90.00
#
_symmetry.space_group_name_H-M   'P 1'
#
loop_
_entity.id
_entity.type
_entity.pdbx_description
1 polymer ?
#
loop_
_entity_poly.entity_id
_entity_poly.type
_entity_poly.pdbx_seq_one_letter_code
_entity_poly.pdbx_strand_id
1 'polypeptide(L)'
;MSDSDERLLDRPIWSALTTSQKHLAEGGPRARRYPVDMTPFADMVDMSAASFAALGDLLSGPQVAALFTPEPVDVPAGFKVVLAETGEQMIGSPP
;
A
#
# COMPACT_ATOMS: atom_id res chain seq x y z
N MET A 1 4.92 -21.98 4.91
CA MET A 1 5.25 -20.81 4.06
C MET A 1 6.73 -20.83 3.80
N SER A 2 7.15 -20.41 2.60
CA SER A 2 8.57 -20.16 2.32
C SER A 2 8.94 -18.73 2.71
N ASP A 3 10.23 -18.46 2.91
CA ASP A 3 10.75 -17.09 3.11
C ASP A 3 10.32 -16.15 1.96
N SER A 4 10.16 -16.68 0.75
CA SER A 4 9.69 -15.91 -0.40
C SER A 4 8.22 -15.50 -0.27
N ASP A 5 7.39 -16.33 0.35
CA ASP A 5 5.99 -16.01 0.62
C ASP A 5 5.87 -14.96 1.74
N GLU A 6 6.71 -15.03 2.76
CA GLU A 6 6.75 -14.06 3.87
C GLU A 6 7.14 -12.67 3.39
N ARG A 7 8.12 -12.54 2.48
CA ARG A 7 8.50 -11.24 1.89
C ARG A 7 7.38 -10.56 1.09
N LEU A 8 6.37 -11.32 0.62
CA LEU A 8 5.21 -10.69 -0.01
C LEU A 8 4.37 -9.89 1.00
N LEU A 9 4.43 -10.27 2.28
CA LEU A 9 3.69 -9.65 3.37
C LEU A 9 4.36 -8.38 3.88
N ASP A 10 5.64 -8.14 3.61
CA ASP A 10 6.30 -6.84 3.89
C ASP A 10 5.62 -5.68 3.16
N ARG A 11 4.98 -5.99 2.01
CA ARG A 11 4.23 -5.05 1.17
C ARG A 11 2.92 -5.68 0.71
N PRO A 12 2.00 -5.96 1.65
CA PRO A 12 0.91 -6.88 1.41
C PRO A 12 -0.07 -6.32 0.37
N ILE A 13 -0.28 -5.00 0.37
CA ILE A 13 -1.15 -4.30 -0.58
C ILE A 13 -0.53 -4.34 -1.98
N TRP A 14 0.75 -3.96 -2.15
CA TRP A 14 1.41 -4.03 -3.45
C TRP A 14 1.43 -5.45 -4.02
N SER A 15 1.82 -6.45 -3.20
CA SER A 15 1.86 -7.85 -3.59
C SER A 15 0.49 -8.34 -4.05
N ALA A 16 -0.58 -8.06 -3.29
CA ALA A 16 -1.94 -8.45 -3.67
C ALA A 16 -2.39 -7.80 -4.98
N LEU A 17 -2.25 -6.47 -5.11
CA LEU A 17 -2.70 -5.70 -6.27
C LEU A 17 -1.84 -5.90 -7.54
N THR A 18 -0.68 -6.54 -7.43
CA THR A 18 0.15 -6.93 -8.58
C THR A 18 0.01 -8.40 -8.97
N THR A 19 -0.55 -9.24 -8.08
CA THR A 19 -0.70 -10.68 -8.28
C THR A 19 -2.16 -11.13 -8.22
N SER A 20 -2.57 -11.88 -7.19
CA SER A 20 -3.86 -12.55 -7.05
C SER A 20 -5.06 -11.61 -7.12
N GLN A 21 -4.90 -10.36 -6.71
CA GLN A 21 -5.95 -9.35 -6.69
C GLN A 21 -5.72 -8.23 -7.72
N LYS A 22 -4.91 -8.49 -8.76
CA LYS A 22 -4.64 -7.53 -9.84
C LYS A 22 -5.91 -6.99 -10.52
N HIS A 23 -6.96 -7.79 -10.59
CA HIS A 23 -8.24 -7.39 -11.18
C HIS A 23 -8.99 -6.31 -10.38
N LEU A 24 -8.60 -6.08 -9.12
CA LEU A 24 -9.12 -5.01 -8.26
C LEU A 24 -8.26 -3.74 -8.30
N ALA A 25 -7.08 -3.78 -8.93
CA ALA A 25 -6.13 -2.69 -8.85
C ALA A 25 -6.55 -1.48 -9.70
N GLU A 26 -6.73 -0.34 -9.04
CA GLU A 26 -6.82 0.98 -9.68
C GLU A 26 -5.44 1.64 -9.67
N GLY A 27 -5.04 2.23 -10.80
CA GLY A 27 -3.76 2.94 -10.93
C GLY A 27 -2.80 2.28 -11.91
N GLY A 28 -1.50 2.45 -11.66
CA GLY A 28 -0.45 2.24 -12.66
C GLY A 28 0.78 1.47 -12.16
N PRO A 29 1.92 1.59 -12.87
CA PRO A 29 3.15 0.89 -12.50
C PRO A 29 3.85 1.49 -11.28
N ARG A 30 3.48 2.70 -10.83
CA ARG A 30 4.13 3.40 -9.71
C ARG A 30 3.30 3.45 -8.44
N ALA A 31 1.98 3.49 -8.56
CA ALA A 31 1.05 3.53 -7.44
C ALA A 31 -0.19 2.74 -7.82
N ARG A 32 -0.74 2.01 -6.85
CA ARG A 32 -1.97 1.23 -6.97
C ARG A 32 -2.81 1.39 -5.72
N ARG A 33 -4.12 1.33 -5.87
CA ARG A 33 -5.05 1.25 -4.75
C ARG A 33 -6.19 0.29 -5.04
N TYR A 34 -6.86 -0.14 -3.97
CA TYR A 34 -8.16 -0.76 -4.10
C TYR A 34 -9.23 0.29 -4.47
N PRO A 35 -10.39 -0.14 -5.00
CA PRO A 35 -11.54 0.73 -5.20
C PRO A 35 -11.96 1.41 -3.89
N VAL A 36 -12.38 2.69 -3.98
CA VAL A 36 -12.63 3.53 -2.79
C VAL A 36 -13.78 3.01 -1.92
N ASP A 37 -14.71 2.29 -2.53
CA ASP A 37 -15.88 1.67 -1.90
C ASP A 37 -15.54 0.36 -1.18
N MET A 38 -14.34 -0.20 -1.40
CA MET A 38 -13.86 -1.40 -0.74
C MET A 38 -12.99 -1.08 0.49
N THR A 39 -11.97 -0.24 0.34
CA THR A 39 -10.99 0.05 1.41
C THR A 39 -10.09 1.24 1.04
N PRO A 40 -9.54 1.99 2.02
CA PRO A 40 -8.54 3.03 1.76
C PRO A 40 -7.14 2.48 1.42
N PHE A 41 -6.94 1.17 1.26
CA PHE A 41 -5.62 0.59 1.04
C PHE A 41 -5.02 0.96 -0.31
N ALA A 42 -3.79 1.48 -0.26
CA ALA A 42 -2.97 1.80 -1.42
C ALA A 42 -1.52 1.37 -1.18
N ASP A 43 -0.74 1.28 -2.24
CA ASP A 43 0.69 1.09 -2.15
C ASP A 43 1.39 1.62 -3.41
N MET A 44 2.71 1.77 -3.32
CA MET A 44 3.55 2.31 -4.38
C MET A 44 4.61 1.29 -4.82
N VAL A 45 5.31 1.49 -5.93
CA VAL A 45 6.42 0.58 -6.28
C VAL A 45 7.64 0.80 -5.38
N ASP A 46 7.82 2.04 -4.90
CA ASP A 46 8.89 2.48 -4.02
C ASP A 46 8.45 3.77 -3.27
N MET A 47 9.30 4.27 -2.36
CA MET A 47 9.08 5.52 -1.62
C MET A 47 9.68 6.76 -2.32
N SER A 48 9.81 6.72 -3.65
CA SER A 48 10.34 7.87 -4.40
C SER A 48 9.30 8.97 -4.58
N ALA A 49 9.75 10.21 -4.76
CA ALA A 49 8.88 11.35 -5.06
C ALA A 49 7.98 11.12 -6.29
N ALA A 50 8.47 10.39 -7.30
CA ALA A 50 7.68 10.05 -8.49
C ALA A 50 6.54 9.07 -8.18
N SER A 51 6.74 8.16 -7.24
CA SER A 51 5.69 7.24 -6.80
C SER A 51 4.67 7.94 -5.91
N PHE A 52 5.10 8.85 -5.03
CA PHE A 52 4.19 9.70 -4.26
C PHE A 52 3.35 10.62 -5.16
N ALA A 53 3.93 11.20 -6.20
CA ALA A 53 3.18 11.97 -7.18
C ALA A 53 2.09 11.10 -7.85
N ALA A 54 2.47 9.89 -8.29
CA ALA A 54 1.52 8.94 -8.86
C ALA A 54 0.42 8.52 -7.88
N LEU A 55 0.72 8.37 -6.58
CA LEU A 55 -0.28 8.12 -5.55
C LEU A 55 -1.22 9.32 -5.40
N GLY A 56 -0.68 10.54 -5.42
CA GLY A 56 -1.46 11.77 -5.37
C GLY A 56 -2.48 11.86 -6.51
N ASP A 57 -2.08 11.48 -7.73
CA ASP A 57 -2.97 11.45 -8.89
C ASP A 57 -4.13 10.44 -8.76
N LEU A 58 -4.00 9.42 -7.91
CA LEU A 58 -5.04 8.42 -7.65
C LEU A 58 -6.03 8.83 -6.56
N LEU A 59 -5.71 9.87 -5.79
CA LEU A 59 -6.53 10.38 -4.71
C LEU A 59 -7.25 11.65 -5.14
N SER A 60 -8.51 11.77 -4.75
CA SER A 60 -9.33 12.96 -4.98
C SER A 60 -9.75 13.58 -3.65
N GLY A 61 -9.55 14.90 -3.52
CA GLY A 61 -10.02 15.70 -2.38
C GLY A 61 -9.72 15.08 -1.00
N PRO A 62 -10.75 14.75 -0.19
CA PRO A 62 -10.58 14.27 1.19
C PRO A 62 -10.27 12.77 1.31
N GLN A 63 -9.97 12.08 0.20
CA GLN A 63 -9.65 10.65 0.24
C GLN A 63 -8.38 10.37 1.04
N VAL A 64 -8.38 9.24 1.74
CA VAL A 64 -7.25 8.76 2.55
C VAL A 64 -6.69 7.51 1.91
N ALA A 65 -5.37 7.43 1.80
CA ALA A 65 -4.63 6.22 1.51
C ALA A 65 -4.01 5.68 2.81
N ALA A 66 -4.27 4.42 3.11
CA ALA A 66 -3.59 3.69 4.17
C ALA A 66 -2.50 2.80 3.56
N LEU A 67 -1.27 2.97 4.03
CA LEU A 67 -0.09 2.22 3.62
C LEU A 67 0.36 1.32 4.79
N PHE A 68 0.86 0.12 4.50
CA PHE A 68 1.59 -0.70 5.45
C PHE A 68 3.00 -0.90 4.91
N THR A 69 3.97 -0.34 5.62
CA THR A 69 5.38 -0.36 5.23
C THR A 69 6.22 -0.92 6.37
N PRO A 70 7.31 -1.64 6.07
CA PRO A 70 8.17 -2.22 7.11
C PRO A 70 8.94 -1.13 7.88
N GLU A 71 9.19 0.01 7.23
CA GLU A 71 9.91 1.15 7.79
C GLU A 71 9.01 2.39 7.84
N PRO A 72 9.28 3.34 8.76
CA PRO A 72 8.64 4.65 8.75
C PRO A 72 8.84 5.36 7.41
N VAL A 73 7.82 6.11 6.99
CA VAL A 73 7.80 6.77 5.68
C VAL A 73 8.03 8.27 5.85
N ASP A 74 9.02 8.81 5.15
CA ASP A 74 9.20 10.25 5.00
C ASP A 74 8.17 10.78 4.00
N VAL A 75 7.05 11.30 4.52
CA VAL A 75 5.93 11.77 3.71
C VAL A 75 6.24 13.14 3.09
N PRO A 76 6.20 13.28 1.75
CA PRO A 76 6.53 14.55 1.10
C PRO A 76 5.46 15.62 1.33
N ALA A 77 5.86 16.88 1.13
CA ALA A 77 4.92 18.00 1.08
C ALA A 77 3.81 17.73 0.03
N GLY A 78 2.55 17.93 0.42
CA GLY A 78 1.37 17.62 -0.40
C GLY A 78 0.48 16.53 0.19
N PHE A 79 1.01 15.74 1.13
CA PHE A 79 0.23 14.80 1.93
C PHE A 79 0.14 15.26 3.38
N LYS A 80 -0.94 14.88 4.05
CA LYS A 80 -1.12 15.03 5.49
C LYS A 80 -1.15 13.66 6.13
N VAL A 81 -0.26 13.41 7.09
CA VAL A 81 -0.34 12.22 7.94
C VAL A 81 -1.53 12.38 8.88
N VAL A 82 -2.51 11.49 8.75
CA VAL A 82 -3.69 11.45 9.62
C VAL A 82 -3.45 10.52 10.82
N LEU A 83 -2.74 9.41 10.60
CA LEU A 83 -2.35 8.42 11.60
C LEU A 83 -1.04 7.77 11.15
N ALA A 84 -0.12 7.54 12.09
CA ALA A 84 1.11 6.77 11.87
C ALA A 84 1.45 6.04 13.17
N GLU A 85 1.32 4.72 13.16
CA GLU A 85 1.51 3.84 14.31
C GLU A 85 2.14 2.53 13.84
N THR A 86 2.72 1.77 14.77
CA THR A 86 3.27 0.43 14.48
C THR A 86 2.15 -0.62 14.44
N GLY A 87 2.24 -1.57 13.51
CA GLY A 87 1.36 -2.74 13.44
C GLY A 87 2.16 -4.04 13.51
N GLU A 88 1.62 -5.03 14.21
CA GLU A 88 2.24 -6.35 14.33
C GLU A 88 1.75 -7.28 13.21
N GLN A 89 2.67 -7.78 12.39
CA GLN A 89 2.36 -8.79 11.37
C GLN A 89 2.46 -10.18 11.99
N MET A 90 1.38 -10.95 11.88
CA MET A 90 1.31 -12.31 12.43
C MET A 90 0.92 -13.31 11.33
N ILE A 91 1.47 -14.52 11.42
CA ILE A 91 1.14 -15.66 10.55
C ILE A 91 0.50 -16.74 11.40
N GLY A 92 -0.67 -17.22 11.00
CA GLY A 92 -1.35 -18.33 11.65
C GLY A 92 -0.95 -19.67 11.03
N SER A 93 -0.61 -20.64 11.86
CA SER A 93 -0.52 -22.05 11.44
C SER A 93 -1.92 -22.68 11.48
N PRO A 94 -2.27 -23.58 10.55
CA PRO A 94 -3.48 -24.37 10.67
C PRO A 94 -3.45 -25.20 11.97
N PRO A 95 -4.63 -25.54 12.54
CA PRO A 95 -4.73 -26.37 13.72
C PRO A 95 -4.20 -27.79 13.50
#